data_AF-A0A0M3AWE8-F1
#
_entry.id   AF-A0A0M3AWE8-F1
#
_cell.length_a   1.000
_cell.length_b   1.000
_cell.length_c   1.000
_cell.angle_alpha   90.00
_cell.angle_beta   90.00
_cell.angle_gamma   90.00
#
_symmetry.space_group_name_H-M   'P 1'
#
loop_
_entity.id
_entity.type
_entity.pdbx_description
1 polymer ?
#
loop_
_entity_poly.entity_id
_entity_poly.type
_entity_poly.pdbx_seq_one_letter_code
_entity_poly.pdbx_strand_id
1 'polypeptide(L)'
;MIAAARQALIDDAAREPARVTALNARLARIDAARKRERQRIDHLVLGLPRPIERVTEGKRKGRSKPKLIERPMRLEPGIEEAMQVREAWGHKVNGTPETWERSTRTHDGSLVQLHRNGTIDKNQLEWAAQIANVYRSLEADVAVKVASLEARVDQSKHHGGQAAESVYRVRMHLAYGYWRDMLPMPKQMVLDMIVGDTIGYSVAAHRYRVHKRKAKRFLLDALNRWPMCVAHAFSMVDRRTVDALNAGQKVMPGWLIGPARRGTIKAEHPAVAALESADEQITTGLLYGIDPEFLDDRGLLKEWSDIADIIRARFGAVEDEAA
;
A
#
# COMPACT_ATOMS: atom_id res chain seq x y z
N MET A 1 -10.18 16.46 79.62
CA MET A 1 -11.38 16.63 78.76
C MET A 1 -11.26 15.90 77.42
N ILE A 2 -10.18 16.07 76.64
CA ILE A 2 -10.04 15.44 75.30
C ILE A 2 -10.05 13.90 75.33
N ALA A 3 -9.40 13.28 76.33
CA ALA A 3 -9.35 11.82 76.46
C ALA A 3 -10.73 11.19 76.75
N ALA A 4 -11.53 11.80 77.63
CA ALA A 4 -12.89 11.35 77.94
C ALA A 4 -13.82 11.47 76.72
N ALA A 5 -13.68 12.54 75.93
CA ALA A 5 -14.44 12.72 74.69
C ALA A 5 -14.08 11.68 73.61
N ARG A 6 -12.80 11.29 73.50
CA ARG A 6 -12.39 10.18 72.61
C ARG A 6 -12.97 8.84 73.06
N GLN A 7 -13.00 8.58 74.36
CA GLN A 7 -13.54 7.33 74.90
C GLN A 7 -15.05 7.22 74.65
N ALA A 8 -15.80 8.30 74.87
CA ALA A 8 -17.25 8.34 74.56
C ALA A 8 -17.55 8.10 73.08
N LEU A 9 -16.73 8.65 72.15
CA LEU A 9 -16.87 8.39 70.71
C LEU A 9 -16.58 6.93 70.34
N ILE A 10 -15.63 6.28 71.02
CA ILE A 10 -15.33 4.85 70.82
C ILE A 10 -16.50 3.99 71.32
N ASP A 11 -17.05 4.31 72.48
CA ASP A 11 -18.17 3.57 73.07
C ASP A 11 -19.46 3.72 72.23
N ASP A 12 -19.73 4.91 71.69
CA ASP A 12 -20.86 5.14 70.77
C ASP A 12 -20.66 4.44 69.41
N ALA A 13 -19.42 4.41 68.89
CA ALA A 13 -19.07 3.65 67.70
C ALA A 13 -19.23 2.12 67.91
N ALA A 14 -18.98 1.64 69.12
CA ALA A 14 -19.16 0.23 69.49
C ALA A 14 -20.65 -0.15 69.63
N ARG A 15 -21.52 0.77 70.02
CA ARG A 15 -22.99 0.55 70.09
C ARG A 15 -23.63 0.43 68.71
N GLU A 16 -23.11 1.12 67.69
CA GLU A 16 -23.70 1.17 66.35
C GLU A 16 -22.67 0.95 65.22
N PRO A 17 -22.06 -0.25 65.13
CA PRO A 17 -21.01 -0.52 64.14
C PRO A 17 -21.50 -0.36 62.69
N ALA A 18 -22.79 -0.61 62.44
CA ALA A 18 -23.42 -0.44 61.12
C ALA A 18 -23.45 1.02 60.64
N ARG A 19 -23.59 2.00 61.55
CA ARG A 19 -23.56 3.43 61.18
C ARG A 19 -22.14 3.88 60.82
N VAL A 20 -21.15 3.40 61.57
CA VAL A 20 -19.73 3.69 61.31
C VAL A 20 -19.28 3.10 59.98
N THR A 21 -19.66 1.86 59.67
CA THR A 21 -19.33 1.23 58.37
C THR A 21 -20.01 1.96 57.20
N ALA A 22 -21.28 2.36 57.34
CA ALA A 22 -21.99 3.14 56.33
C ALA A 22 -21.35 4.52 56.10
N LEU A 23 -20.94 5.20 57.18
CA LEU A 23 -20.24 6.49 57.11
C LEU A 23 -18.87 6.35 56.43
N ASN A 24 -18.08 5.34 56.82
CA ASN A 24 -16.79 5.04 56.18
C ASN A 24 -16.97 4.70 54.70
N ALA A 25 -17.99 3.92 54.34
CA ALA A 25 -18.30 3.62 52.95
C ALA A 25 -18.68 4.90 52.16
N ARG A 26 -19.45 5.81 52.77
CA ARG A 26 -19.80 7.10 52.16
C ARG A 26 -18.56 7.99 51.96
N LEU A 27 -17.69 8.09 52.96
CA LEU A 27 -16.45 8.85 52.86
C LEU A 27 -15.54 8.27 51.77
N ALA A 28 -15.36 6.95 51.74
CA ALA A 28 -14.60 6.27 50.69
C ALA A 28 -15.13 6.56 49.28
N ARG A 29 -16.45 6.62 49.09
CA ARG A 29 -17.07 7.01 47.81
C ARG A 29 -16.76 8.46 47.43
N ILE A 30 -16.84 9.38 48.39
CA ILE A 30 -16.53 10.81 48.17
C ILE A 30 -15.06 10.98 47.81
N ASP A 31 -14.16 10.29 48.51
CA ASP A 31 -12.72 10.37 48.26
C ASP A 31 -12.35 9.74 46.92
N ALA A 32 -12.97 8.62 46.54
CA ALA A 32 -12.82 8.02 45.22
C ALA A 32 -13.30 8.98 44.11
N ALA A 33 -14.43 9.65 44.29
CA ALA A 33 -14.94 10.64 43.34
C ALA A 33 -14.01 11.85 43.20
N ARG A 34 -13.49 12.37 44.32
CA ARG A 34 -12.51 13.47 44.33
C ARG A 34 -11.20 13.08 43.65
N LYS A 35 -10.72 11.86 43.90
CA LYS A 35 -9.52 11.31 43.24
C LYS A 35 -9.71 11.23 41.73
N ARG A 36 -10.87 10.73 41.28
CA ARG A 36 -11.22 10.64 39.86
C ARG A 36 -11.25 12.03 39.21
N GLU A 37 -11.87 13.02 39.84
CA GLU A 37 -11.95 14.36 39.29
C GLU A 37 -10.57 15.03 39.21
N ARG A 38 -9.72 14.85 40.23
CA ARG A 38 -8.32 15.31 40.17
C ARG A 38 -7.56 14.69 39.00
N GLN A 39 -7.64 13.37 38.82
CA GLN A 39 -7.00 12.68 37.70
C GLN A 39 -7.50 13.18 36.34
N ARG A 40 -8.80 13.47 36.22
CA ARG A 40 -9.39 14.02 34.99
C ARG A 40 -8.80 15.41 34.71
N ILE A 41 -8.77 16.27 35.72
CA ILE A 41 -8.22 17.62 35.58
C ILE A 41 -6.74 17.53 35.20
N ASP A 42 -5.94 16.78 35.95
CA ASP A 42 -4.50 16.71 35.74
C ASP A 42 -4.14 16.12 34.37
N HIS A 43 -4.73 15.00 33.98
CA HIS A 43 -4.27 14.25 32.81
C HIS A 43 -5.03 14.60 31.52
N LEU A 44 -6.33 14.90 31.61
CA LEU A 44 -7.14 15.19 30.43
C LEU A 44 -7.28 16.69 30.17
N VAL A 45 -7.44 17.52 31.21
CA VAL A 45 -7.62 18.97 31.05
C VAL A 45 -6.27 19.70 30.97
N LEU A 46 -5.39 19.47 31.94
CA LEU A 46 -4.06 20.10 32.00
C LEU A 46 -3.03 19.35 31.14
N GLY A 47 -3.35 18.13 30.72
CA GLY A 47 -2.53 17.36 29.80
C GLY A 47 -1.25 16.79 30.43
N LEU A 48 -1.16 16.72 31.76
CA LEU A 48 0.03 16.24 32.46
C LEU A 48 0.31 14.75 32.16
N PRO A 49 1.59 14.36 32.06
CA PRO A 49 1.98 12.97 31.85
C PRO A 49 1.52 12.08 33.01
N ARG A 50 1.41 10.77 32.76
CA ARG A 50 1.03 9.82 33.82
C ARG A 50 2.05 9.83 34.95
N PRO A 51 1.58 9.67 36.21
CA PRO A 51 2.48 9.44 37.32
C PRO A 51 3.17 8.09 37.14
N ILE A 52 4.48 8.07 37.40
CA ILE A 52 5.33 6.90 37.25
C ILE A 52 5.48 6.26 38.64
N GLU A 53 5.12 4.99 38.75
CA GLU A 53 5.34 4.19 39.96
C GLU A 53 6.64 3.39 39.82
N ARG A 54 7.46 3.41 40.87
CA ARG A 54 8.70 2.63 40.94
C ARG A 54 8.40 1.29 41.60
N VAL A 55 8.21 0.27 40.77
CA VAL A 55 7.94 -1.09 41.25
C VAL A 55 9.23 -1.89 41.24
N THR A 56 9.48 -2.66 42.31
CA THR A 56 10.58 -3.62 42.34
C THR A 56 10.14 -4.89 41.60
N GLU A 57 10.81 -5.21 40.50
CA GLU A 57 10.51 -6.42 39.72
C GLU A 57 11.63 -7.46 39.90
N GLY A 58 11.20 -8.71 40.13
CA GLY A 58 12.06 -9.86 40.34
C GLY A 58 12.20 -10.26 41.80
N LYS A 59 12.30 -11.57 42.04
CA LYS A 59 12.72 -12.11 43.35
C LYS A 59 14.24 -12.12 43.40
N ARG A 60 14.82 -11.81 44.56
CA ARG A 60 16.26 -11.95 44.78
C ARG A 60 16.66 -13.42 44.60
N LYS A 61 17.33 -13.76 43.50
CA LYS A 61 17.95 -15.06 43.26
C LYS A 61 19.47 -14.92 43.36
N GLY A 62 20.05 -15.45 44.45
CA GLY A 62 21.50 -15.42 44.69
C GLY A 62 22.06 -13.99 44.79
N ARG A 63 23.07 -13.68 43.98
CA ARG A 63 23.71 -12.34 43.91
C ARG A 63 22.93 -11.29 43.10
N SER A 64 21.89 -11.67 42.36
CA SER A 64 21.13 -10.72 41.53
C SER A 64 20.11 -9.95 42.37
N LYS A 65 20.22 -8.62 42.40
CA LYS A 65 19.29 -7.72 43.10
C LYS A 65 18.03 -7.50 42.26
N PRO A 66 16.84 -7.36 42.90
CA PRO A 66 15.63 -6.94 42.19
C PRO A 66 15.86 -5.60 41.50
N LYS A 67 15.36 -5.47 40.28
CA LYS A 67 15.49 -4.23 39.50
C LYS A 67 14.33 -3.30 39.84
N LEU A 68 14.65 -2.04 40.09
CA LEU A 68 13.63 -1.00 40.18
C LEU A 68 13.22 -0.65 38.74
N ILE A 69 11.96 -0.88 38.39
CA ILE A 69 11.42 -0.58 37.07
C ILE A 69 10.35 0.49 37.24
N GLU A 70 10.46 1.52 36.43
CA GLU A 70 9.48 2.59 36.33
C GLU A 70 8.32 2.11 35.45
N ARG A 71 7.11 2.05 36.02
CA ARG A 71 5.88 1.67 35.32
C ARG A 71 4.86 2.81 35.43
N PRO A 72 4.14 3.14 34.35
CA PRO A 72 3.05 4.09 34.44
C PRO A 72 1.98 3.56 35.40
N MET A 73 1.55 4.40 36.34
CA MET A 73 0.49 4.06 37.28
C MET A 73 -0.84 3.90 36.52
N ARG A 74 -1.64 2.90 36.91
CA ARG A 74 -2.99 2.71 36.36
C ARG A 74 -3.95 3.76 36.95
N LEU A 75 -4.64 4.49 36.08
CA LEU A 75 -5.63 5.51 36.47
C LEU A 75 -7.02 4.89 36.69
N GLU A 76 -7.96 5.70 37.19
CA GLU A 76 -9.35 5.27 37.36
C GLU A 76 -10.03 4.95 36.01
N PRO A 77 -11.03 4.04 35.99
CA PRO A 77 -11.75 3.65 34.77
C PRO A 77 -12.36 4.84 34.00
N GLY A 78 -12.24 4.82 32.68
CA GLY A 78 -12.60 5.92 31.78
C GLY A 78 -11.55 7.02 31.61
N ILE A 79 -10.74 7.31 32.64
CA ILE A 79 -9.58 8.22 32.48
C ILE A 79 -8.41 7.47 31.86
N GLU A 80 -8.19 6.24 32.32
CA GLU A 80 -7.19 5.32 31.78
C GLU A 80 -7.38 5.10 30.27
N GLU A 81 -8.62 4.88 29.82
CA GLU A 81 -8.95 4.67 28.40
C GLU A 81 -8.62 5.92 27.57
N ALA A 82 -9.05 7.10 28.02
CA ALA A 82 -8.76 8.36 27.34
C ALA A 82 -7.25 8.66 27.29
N MET A 83 -6.51 8.35 28.35
CA MET A 83 -5.05 8.48 28.37
C MET A 83 -4.35 7.46 27.47
N GLN A 84 -4.83 6.23 27.37
CA GLN A 84 -4.28 5.22 26.45
C GLN A 84 -4.44 5.67 25.00
N VAL A 85 -5.62 6.21 24.63
CA VAL A 85 -5.86 6.77 23.30
C VAL A 85 -4.90 7.93 23.02
N ARG A 86 -4.71 8.83 23.98
CA ARG A 86 -3.79 9.97 23.85
C ARG A 86 -2.33 9.52 23.75
N GLU A 87 -1.89 8.50 24.47
CA GLU A 87 -0.51 8.00 24.37
C GLU A 87 -0.27 7.24 23.06
N ALA A 88 -1.26 6.46 22.62
CA ALA A 88 -1.18 5.74 21.35
C ALA A 88 -1.07 6.68 20.15
N TRP A 89 -1.72 7.85 20.19
CA TRP A 89 -1.85 8.72 19.02
C TRP A 89 -1.33 10.15 19.20
N GLY A 90 -0.90 10.55 20.40
CA GLY A 90 -0.50 11.93 20.70
C GLY A 90 0.75 12.41 19.96
N HIS A 91 1.51 11.49 19.38
CA HIS A 91 2.64 11.79 18.50
C HIS A 91 2.21 12.07 17.04
N LYS A 92 0.92 11.91 16.70
CA LYS A 92 0.36 12.20 15.38
C LYS A 92 -0.42 13.51 15.43
N VAL A 93 0.06 14.50 14.68
CA VAL A 93 -0.41 15.89 14.75
C VAL A 93 -1.76 16.11 14.02
N ASN A 94 -2.10 15.27 13.04
CA ASN A 94 -3.27 15.48 12.18
C ASN A 94 -4.29 14.36 12.36
N GLY A 95 -5.59 14.65 12.48
CA GLY A 95 -6.67 13.65 12.46
C GLY A 95 -7.10 13.12 13.84
N THR A 96 -8.30 12.53 13.89
CA THR A 96 -8.88 11.99 15.13
C THR A 96 -8.36 10.58 15.44
N PRO A 97 -8.35 10.15 16.71
CA PRO A 97 -7.96 8.78 17.08
C PRO A 97 -8.76 7.69 16.35
N GLU A 98 -10.05 7.96 16.06
CA GLU A 98 -10.93 7.08 15.29
C GLU A 98 -10.46 6.94 13.83
N THR A 99 -10.01 8.04 13.21
CA THR A 99 -9.41 8.01 11.87
C THR A 99 -8.13 7.18 11.87
N TRP A 100 -7.31 7.31 12.90
CA TRP A 100 -6.07 6.53 13.02
C TRP A 100 -6.31 5.05 13.29
N GLU A 101 -7.25 4.70 14.17
CA GLU A 101 -7.66 3.31 14.38
C GLU A 101 -8.16 2.68 13.09
N ARG A 102 -9.02 3.40 12.35
CA ARG A 102 -9.52 2.96 11.05
C ARG A 102 -8.37 2.79 10.05
N SER A 103 -7.41 3.70 10.00
CA SER A 103 -6.23 3.59 9.13
C SER A 103 -5.28 2.46 9.52
N THR A 104 -5.23 2.04 10.80
CA THR A 104 -4.47 0.86 11.21
C THR A 104 -5.20 -0.44 10.94
N ARG A 105 -6.55 -0.44 10.99
CA ARG A 105 -7.38 -1.63 10.70
C ARG A 105 -7.53 -1.87 9.21
N THR A 106 -7.69 -0.81 8.44
CA THR A 106 -7.66 -0.85 6.97
C THR A 106 -6.20 -0.75 6.57
N HIS A 107 -5.53 -1.89 6.36
CA HIS A 107 -4.24 -1.90 5.68
C HIS A 107 -4.45 -1.42 4.24
N ASP A 108 -4.49 -0.11 4.05
CA ASP A 108 -4.45 0.49 2.72
C ASP A 108 -3.18 -0.01 2.03
N GLY A 109 -3.31 -0.50 0.79
CA GLY A 109 -2.19 -1.03 0.02
C GLY A 109 -1.03 -0.05 -0.03
N SER A 110 0.20 -0.54 -0.06
CA SER A 110 1.38 0.30 0.12
C SER A 110 1.48 1.47 -0.89
N LEU A 111 0.97 1.26 -2.11
CA LEU A 111 0.85 2.28 -3.16
C LEU A 111 -0.19 3.35 -2.83
N VAL A 112 -1.34 2.97 -2.26
CA VAL A 112 -2.37 3.91 -1.80
C VAL A 112 -1.80 4.83 -0.72
N GLN A 113 -0.99 4.28 0.18
CA GLN A 113 -0.29 5.09 1.18
C GLN A 113 0.73 6.05 0.55
N LEU A 114 1.45 5.63 -0.50
CA LEU A 114 2.34 6.52 -1.24
C LEU A 114 1.60 7.66 -1.95
N HIS A 115 0.42 7.40 -2.50
CA HIS A 115 -0.44 8.41 -3.12
C HIS A 115 -0.94 9.42 -2.10
N ARG A 116 -1.44 8.95 -0.94
CA ARG A 116 -1.88 9.85 0.16
C ARG A 116 -0.75 10.74 0.69
N ASN A 117 0.50 10.24 0.65
CA ASN A 117 1.67 11.00 1.04
C ASN A 117 2.20 11.94 -0.07
N GLY A 118 1.54 12.00 -1.24
CA GLY A 118 1.97 12.82 -2.39
C GLY A 118 3.28 12.34 -3.02
N THR A 119 3.67 11.08 -2.82
CA THR A 119 4.89 10.52 -3.44
C THR A 119 4.65 9.99 -4.84
N ILE A 120 3.44 9.51 -5.11
CA ILE A 120 2.99 9.11 -6.44
C ILE A 120 1.73 9.89 -6.81
N ASP A 121 1.57 10.18 -8.09
CA ASP A 121 0.40 10.87 -8.62
C ASP A 121 -0.76 9.91 -8.88
N LYS A 122 -1.96 10.47 -9.11
CA LYS A 122 -3.16 9.70 -9.42
C LYS A 122 -2.95 8.78 -10.64
N ASN A 123 -2.34 9.31 -11.71
CA ASN A 123 -2.06 8.55 -12.92
C ASN A 123 -1.13 7.37 -12.65
N GLN A 124 -0.10 7.55 -11.82
CA GLN A 124 0.83 6.48 -11.45
C GLN A 124 0.15 5.37 -10.64
N LEU A 125 -0.81 5.72 -9.79
CA LEU A 125 -1.63 4.74 -9.07
C LEU A 125 -2.50 3.93 -10.03
N GLU A 126 -3.13 4.57 -11.01
CA GLU A 126 -3.91 3.91 -12.05
C GLU A 126 -3.05 2.99 -12.93
N TRP A 127 -1.86 3.44 -13.33
CA TRP A 127 -0.91 2.63 -14.10
C TRP A 127 -0.46 1.39 -13.31
N ALA A 128 -0.20 1.53 -12.01
CA ALA A 128 0.14 0.40 -11.16
C ALA A 128 -0.99 -0.63 -11.11
N ALA A 129 -2.25 -0.19 -11.00
CA ALA A 129 -3.42 -1.07 -11.04
C ALA A 129 -3.56 -1.79 -12.39
N GLN A 130 -3.35 -1.08 -13.51
CA GLN A 130 -3.36 -1.69 -14.84
C GLN A 130 -2.28 -2.76 -15.00
N ILE A 131 -1.04 -2.47 -14.58
CA ILE A 131 0.07 -3.42 -14.61
C ILE A 131 -0.27 -4.66 -13.77
N ALA A 132 -0.82 -4.48 -12.57
CA ALA A 132 -1.21 -5.58 -11.69
C ALA A 132 -2.33 -6.44 -12.32
N ASN A 133 -3.31 -5.83 -12.97
CA ASN A 133 -4.38 -6.55 -13.66
C ASN A 133 -3.86 -7.36 -14.85
N VAL A 134 -2.96 -6.79 -15.67
CA VAL A 134 -2.33 -7.52 -16.78
C VAL A 134 -1.49 -8.69 -16.25
N TYR A 135 -0.74 -8.49 -15.17
CA TYR A 135 0.03 -9.55 -14.53
C TYR A 135 -0.85 -10.70 -14.05
N ARG A 136 -1.93 -10.41 -13.32
CA ARG A 136 -2.89 -11.42 -12.84
C ARG A 136 -3.57 -12.17 -14.00
N SER A 137 -3.90 -11.46 -15.07
CA SER A 137 -4.46 -12.05 -16.29
C SER A 137 -3.48 -13.05 -16.94
N LEU A 138 -2.19 -12.70 -17.01
CA LEU A 138 -1.14 -13.61 -17.52
C LEU A 138 -0.97 -14.85 -16.63
N GLU A 139 -0.98 -14.69 -15.29
CA GLU A 139 -0.90 -15.82 -14.36
C GLU A 139 -2.12 -16.75 -14.50
N ALA A 140 -3.32 -16.20 -14.63
CA ALA A 140 -4.55 -16.96 -14.82
C ALA A 140 -4.52 -17.75 -16.14
N ASP A 141 -4.08 -17.16 -17.24
CA ASP A 141 -3.99 -17.85 -18.54
C ASP A 141 -2.96 -18.99 -18.53
N VAL A 142 -1.83 -18.81 -17.83
CA VAL A 142 -0.84 -19.87 -17.65
C VAL A 142 -1.42 -21.01 -16.82
N ALA A 143 -2.15 -20.71 -15.75
CA ALA A 143 -2.82 -21.72 -14.92
C ALA A 143 -3.87 -22.51 -15.73
N VAL A 144 -4.68 -21.83 -16.56
CA VAL A 144 -5.65 -22.47 -17.44
C VAL A 144 -4.98 -23.36 -18.48
N LYS A 145 -3.86 -22.96 -19.10
CA LYS A 145 -3.14 -23.80 -20.07
C LYS A 145 -2.55 -25.07 -19.45
N VAL A 146 -2.13 -25.01 -18.18
CA VAL A 146 -1.64 -26.18 -17.44
C VAL A 146 -2.79 -27.12 -17.05
N ALA A 147 -3.99 -26.58 -16.77
CA ALA A 147 -5.18 -27.37 -16.46
C ALA A 147 -5.93 -27.88 -17.71
N SER A 148 -5.80 -27.21 -18.85
CA SER A 148 -6.59 -27.42 -20.08
C SER A 148 -5.86 -28.22 -21.17
N LEU A 149 -5.08 -29.23 -20.78
CA LEU A 149 -4.56 -30.21 -21.74
C LEU A 149 -5.60 -31.27 -22.14
N GLU A 150 -6.75 -31.36 -21.44
CA GLU A 150 -7.79 -32.37 -21.69
C GLU A 150 -9.17 -31.81 -22.11
N ALA A 151 -9.39 -30.49 -22.06
CA ALA A 151 -10.71 -29.90 -22.29
C ALA A 151 -10.94 -29.53 -23.77
N ARG A 152 -11.99 -30.15 -24.34
CA ARG A 152 -12.46 -30.04 -25.74
C ARG A 152 -12.66 -28.60 -26.21
N VAL A 153 -12.13 -28.30 -27.40
CA VAL A 153 -12.37 -27.06 -28.15
C VAL A 153 -13.76 -27.15 -28.81
N ASP A 154 -14.75 -26.48 -28.23
CA ASP A 154 -16.03 -26.20 -28.89
C ASP A 154 -15.92 -24.82 -29.56
N GLN A 155 -16.02 -24.78 -30.89
CA GLN A 155 -15.89 -23.54 -31.67
C GLN A 155 -17.23 -22.79 -31.68
N SER A 156 -17.52 -22.07 -30.60
CA SER A 156 -18.65 -21.14 -30.58
C SER A 156 -18.36 -19.91 -31.45
N LYS A 157 -19.30 -19.55 -32.34
CA LYS A 157 -19.25 -18.37 -33.22
C LYS A 157 -19.03 -17.08 -32.41
N HIS A 158 -17.86 -16.47 -32.57
CA HIS A 158 -17.52 -15.19 -31.96
C HIS A 158 -18.34 -14.05 -32.56
N HIS A 159 -19.05 -13.29 -31.71
CA HIS A 159 -19.75 -12.07 -32.08
C HIS A 159 -18.79 -10.87 -32.00
N GLY A 160 -18.96 -9.88 -32.89
CA GLY A 160 -17.97 -8.84 -33.26
C GLY A 160 -17.40 -7.93 -32.16
N GLY A 161 -17.83 -8.05 -30.89
CA GLY A 161 -17.23 -7.36 -29.74
C GLY A 161 -16.08 -8.12 -29.07
N GLN A 162 -16.13 -9.46 -29.06
CA GLN A 162 -15.11 -10.29 -28.41
C GLN A 162 -13.73 -10.17 -29.09
N ALA A 163 -13.70 -9.88 -30.40
CA ALA A 163 -12.46 -9.68 -31.13
C ALA A 163 -11.72 -8.41 -30.66
N ALA A 164 -12.43 -7.28 -30.51
CA ALA A 164 -11.83 -6.03 -30.03
C ALA A 164 -11.29 -6.16 -28.59
N GLU A 165 -12.04 -6.80 -27.71
CA GLU A 165 -11.62 -7.10 -26.33
C GLU A 165 -10.39 -8.02 -26.29
N SER A 166 -10.36 -9.05 -27.16
CA SER A 166 -9.19 -9.93 -27.29
C SER A 166 -7.95 -9.20 -27.80
N VAL A 167 -8.10 -8.26 -28.73
CA VAL A 167 -7.00 -7.45 -29.28
C VAL A 167 -6.49 -6.45 -28.23
N TYR A 168 -7.38 -5.80 -27.49
CA TYR A 168 -7.01 -4.93 -26.38
C TYR A 168 -6.18 -5.69 -25.34
N ARG A 169 -6.66 -6.86 -24.90
CA ARG A 169 -5.96 -7.71 -23.93
C ARG A 169 -4.58 -8.14 -24.42
N VAL A 170 -4.46 -8.58 -25.67
CA VAL A 170 -3.17 -8.95 -26.28
C VAL A 170 -2.21 -7.75 -26.33
N ARG A 171 -2.69 -6.55 -26.66
CA ARG A 171 -1.84 -5.34 -26.66
C ARG A 171 -1.38 -4.95 -25.27
N MET A 172 -2.25 -5.05 -24.27
CA MET A 172 -1.87 -4.82 -22.88
C MET A 172 -0.83 -5.85 -22.41
N HIS A 173 -0.91 -7.10 -22.84
CA HIS A 173 0.11 -8.12 -22.60
C HIS A 173 1.44 -7.78 -23.30
N LEU A 174 1.41 -7.29 -24.54
CA LEU A 174 2.61 -6.81 -25.26
C LEU A 174 3.24 -5.59 -24.56
N ALA A 175 2.43 -4.62 -24.15
CA ALA A 175 2.86 -3.45 -23.38
C ALA A 175 3.54 -3.89 -22.07
N TYR A 176 2.97 -4.87 -21.37
CA TYR A 176 3.58 -5.48 -20.19
C TYR A 176 4.92 -6.16 -20.50
N GLY A 177 5.03 -6.87 -21.62
CA GLY A 177 6.30 -7.46 -22.08
C GLY A 177 7.39 -6.41 -22.25
N TYR A 178 7.11 -5.35 -23.02
CA TYR A 178 8.06 -4.24 -23.22
C TYR A 178 8.42 -3.56 -21.90
N TRP A 179 7.41 -3.26 -21.08
CA TRP A 179 7.61 -2.65 -19.78
C TRP A 179 8.51 -3.50 -18.87
N ARG A 180 8.25 -4.82 -18.81
CA ARG A 180 9.04 -5.78 -18.02
C ARG A 180 10.48 -5.88 -18.50
N ASP A 181 10.73 -5.71 -19.80
CA ASP A 181 12.09 -5.72 -20.35
C ASP A 181 12.88 -4.47 -20.04
N MET A 182 12.20 -3.35 -19.81
CA MET A 182 12.82 -2.11 -19.36
C MET A 182 13.07 -2.04 -17.85
N LEU A 183 12.62 -3.02 -17.07
CA LEU A 183 12.79 -2.99 -15.61
C LEU A 183 14.25 -3.21 -15.18
N PRO A 184 14.70 -2.53 -14.11
CA PRO A 184 16.02 -2.77 -13.52
C PRO A 184 16.08 -4.18 -12.91
N MET A 185 17.28 -4.77 -12.92
CA MET A 185 17.53 -6.03 -12.22
C MET A 185 17.71 -5.79 -10.72
N PRO A 186 17.09 -6.59 -9.83
CA PRO A 186 16.19 -7.71 -10.13
C PRO A 186 14.75 -7.24 -10.45
N LYS A 187 14.21 -7.67 -11.60
CA LYS A 187 12.84 -7.30 -12.06
C LYS A 187 11.76 -7.60 -11.03
N GLN A 188 11.93 -8.71 -10.30
CA GLN A 188 11.00 -9.17 -9.26
C GLN A 188 10.80 -8.15 -8.13
N MET A 189 11.79 -7.31 -7.84
CA MET A 189 11.65 -6.30 -6.80
C MET A 189 10.55 -5.29 -7.11
N VAL A 190 10.47 -4.83 -8.36
CA VAL A 190 9.43 -3.88 -8.79
C VAL A 190 8.06 -4.55 -8.83
N LEU A 191 8.01 -5.81 -9.26
CA LEU A 191 6.77 -6.59 -9.28
C LEU A 191 6.23 -6.85 -7.87
N ASP A 192 7.09 -7.19 -6.91
CA ASP A 192 6.69 -7.35 -5.51
C ASP A 192 6.13 -6.05 -4.91
N MET A 193 6.61 -4.88 -5.36
CA MET A 193 6.10 -3.56 -4.91
C MET A 193 4.76 -3.17 -5.56
N ILE A 194 4.49 -3.67 -6.78
CA ILE A 194 3.27 -3.32 -7.54
C ILE A 194 2.15 -4.34 -7.32
N VAL A 195 2.47 -5.63 -7.42
CA VAL A 195 1.52 -6.75 -7.35
C VAL A 195 1.39 -7.27 -5.91
N GLY A 196 2.47 -7.24 -5.14
CA GLY A 196 2.44 -7.61 -3.73
C GLY A 196 1.75 -6.52 -2.93
N ASP A 197 0.41 -6.50 -2.92
CA ASP A 197 -0.47 -5.46 -2.35
C ASP A 197 -0.12 -5.03 -0.90
N THR A 198 0.74 -5.75 -0.21
CA THR A 198 1.16 -5.52 1.18
C THR A 198 2.64 -5.10 1.37
N ILE A 199 3.46 -5.10 0.32
CA ILE A 199 4.92 -4.90 0.45
C ILE A 199 5.29 -3.48 0.03
N GLY A 200 5.43 -2.59 1.01
CA GLY A 200 6.00 -1.26 0.77
C GLY A 200 7.46 -1.31 0.29
N TYR A 201 7.90 -0.26 -0.41
CA TYR A 201 9.26 -0.16 -0.97
C TYR A 201 10.38 -0.37 0.07
N SER A 202 10.14 -0.07 1.34
CA SER A 202 11.12 -0.33 2.42
C SER A 202 11.33 -1.82 2.70
N VAL A 203 10.26 -2.62 2.61
CA VAL A 203 10.32 -4.07 2.81
C VAL A 203 10.93 -4.73 1.59
N ALA A 204 10.54 -4.29 0.38
CA ALA A 204 11.15 -4.77 -0.87
C ALA A 204 12.65 -4.44 -0.91
N ALA A 205 13.04 -3.21 -0.57
CA ALA A 205 14.45 -2.80 -0.44
C ALA A 205 15.24 -3.74 0.46
N HIS A 206 14.70 -4.11 1.62
CA HIS A 206 15.36 -5.04 2.53
C HIS A 206 15.47 -6.45 1.96
N ARG A 207 14.37 -7.00 1.41
CA ARG A 207 14.31 -8.34 0.80
C ARG A 207 15.33 -8.51 -0.33
N TYR A 208 15.44 -7.50 -1.20
CA TYR A 208 16.33 -7.53 -2.37
C TYR A 208 17.71 -6.90 -2.11
N ARG A 209 18.03 -6.52 -0.87
CA ARG A 209 19.32 -5.92 -0.46
C ARG A 209 19.67 -4.65 -1.25
N VAL A 210 18.67 -3.82 -1.54
CA VAL A 210 18.82 -2.53 -2.22
C VAL A 210 18.55 -1.39 -1.24
N HIS A 211 19.23 -0.25 -1.39
CA HIS A 211 18.96 0.92 -0.57
C HIS A 211 17.54 1.46 -0.81
N LYS A 212 16.84 1.89 0.26
CA LYS A 212 15.44 2.35 0.20
C LYS A 212 15.20 3.44 -0.84
N ARG A 213 16.12 4.43 -0.93
CA ARG A 213 16.05 5.52 -1.92
C ARG A 213 16.12 4.99 -3.37
N LYS A 214 16.93 3.95 -3.60
CA LYS A 214 17.10 3.34 -4.93
C LYS A 214 15.89 2.50 -5.31
N ALA A 215 15.34 1.70 -4.38
CA ALA A 215 14.10 0.96 -4.61
C ALA A 215 12.92 1.89 -4.92
N LYS A 216 12.78 3.01 -4.18
CA LYS A 216 11.78 4.05 -4.46
C LYS A 216 11.97 4.65 -5.86
N ARG A 217 13.20 5.03 -6.23
CA ARG A 217 13.50 5.57 -7.57
C ARG A 217 13.11 4.58 -8.67
N PHE A 218 13.50 3.32 -8.53
CA PHE A 218 13.16 2.26 -9.49
C PHE A 218 11.65 2.01 -9.62
N LEU A 219 10.89 2.12 -8.53
CA LEU A 219 9.43 2.05 -8.59
C LEU A 219 8.87 3.21 -9.43
N LEU A 220 9.28 4.45 -9.14
CA LEU A 220 8.80 5.64 -9.86
C LEU A 220 9.16 5.59 -11.34
N ASP A 221 10.42 5.26 -11.65
CA ASP A 221 10.89 5.15 -13.03
C ASP A 221 10.13 4.05 -13.79
N ALA A 222 9.85 2.92 -13.14
CA ALA A 222 9.05 1.85 -13.73
C ALA A 222 7.62 2.30 -14.03
N LEU A 223 6.95 2.98 -13.09
CA LEU A 223 5.59 3.48 -13.31
C LEU A 223 5.55 4.50 -14.45
N ASN A 224 6.52 5.41 -14.51
CA ASN A 224 6.61 6.43 -15.56
C ASN A 224 6.86 5.87 -16.97
N ARG A 225 7.42 4.66 -17.08
CA ARG A 225 7.65 3.99 -18.37
C ARG A 225 6.39 3.33 -18.94
N TRP A 226 5.38 3.08 -18.13
CA TRP A 226 4.14 2.42 -18.54
C TRP A 226 3.43 3.08 -19.74
N PRO A 227 3.08 4.39 -19.71
CA PRO A 227 2.32 5.02 -20.79
C PRO A 227 3.01 4.91 -22.15
N MET A 228 4.34 5.03 -22.16
CA MET A 228 5.16 4.85 -23.36
C MET A 228 5.06 3.43 -23.94
N CYS A 229 5.08 2.40 -23.08
CA CYS A 229 4.96 1.01 -23.51
C CYS A 229 3.56 0.72 -24.07
N VAL A 230 2.53 1.30 -23.46
CA VAL A 230 1.14 1.21 -23.95
C VAL A 230 1.03 1.90 -25.31
N ALA A 231 1.46 3.15 -25.43
CA ALA A 231 1.40 3.89 -26.70
C ALA A 231 2.10 3.10 -27.82
N HIS A 232 3.29 2.55 -27.56
CA HIS A 232 3.99 1.72 -28.54
C HIS A 232 3.22 0.45 -28.91
N ALA A 233 2.69 -0.29 -27.94
CA ALA A 233 1.92 -1.51 -28.20
C ALA A 233 0.67 -1.24 -29.03
N PHE A 234 0.01 -0.11 -28.80
CA PHE A 234 -1.18 0.30 -29.55
C PHE A 234 -0.86 0.93 -30.92
N SER A 235 0.37 1.38 -31.14
CA SER A 235 0.84 1.92 -32.41
C SER A 235 1.19 0.83 -33.44
N MET A 236 1.50 -0.40 -32.99
CA MET A 236 1.86 -1.51 -33.89
C MET A 236 0.70 -2.05 -34.74
N VAL A 237 -0.55 -1.67 -34.44
CA VAL A 237 -1.73 -2.23 -35.09
C VAL A 237 -2.65 -1.14 -35.60
N ASP A 238 -2.73 -1.03 -36.92
CA ASP A 238 -3.58 -0.05 -37.61
C ASP A 238 -5.08 -0.34 -37.39
N ARG A 239 -5.89 0.73 -37.33
CA ARG A 239 -7.36 0.70 -37.17
C ARG A 239 -8.03 -0.20 -38.21
N ARG A 240 -7.54 -0.14 -39.45
CA ARG A 240 -8.02 -0.97 -40.57
C ARG A 240 -7.90 -2.47 -40.31
N THR A 241 -6.86 -2.88 -39.57
CA THR A 241 -6.65 -4.29 -39.22
C THR A 241 -7.67 -4.75 -38.18
N VAL A 242 -8.01 -3.90 -37.23
CA VAL A 242 -9.03 -4.20 -36.22
C VAL A 242 -10.43 -4.22 -36.83
N ASP A 243 -10.75 -3.26 -37.69
CA ASP A 243 -12.04 -3.21 -38.40
C ASP A 243 -12.23 -4.45 -39.29
N ALA A 244 -11.17 -4.88 -39.98
CA ALA A 244 -11.16 -6.10 -40.78
C ALA A 244 -11.37 -7.37 -39.91
N LEU A 245 -10.73 -7.46 -38.74
CA LEU A 245 -10.96 -8.56 -37.80
C LEU A 245 -12.39 -8.56 -37.24
N ASN A 246 -12.93 -7.39 -36.89
CA ASN A 246 -14.32 -7.24 -36.43
C ASN A 246 -15.34 -7.60 -37.52
N ALA A 247 -15.01 -7.36 -38.79
CA ALA A 247 -15.78 -7.79 -39.95
C ALA A 247 -15.61 -9.30 -40.29
N GLY A 248 -14.87 -10.06 -39.47
CA GLY A 248 -14.64 -11.49 -39.65
C GLY A 248 -13.64 -11.84 -40.75
N GLN A 249 -12.85 -10.87 -41.24
CA GLN A 249 -11.83 -11.11 -42.24
C GLN A 249 -10.60 -11.76 -41.59
N LYS A 250 -10.00 -12.75 -42.28
CA LYS A 250 -8.72 -13.33 -41.88
C LYS A 250 -7.60 -12.34 -42.18
N VAL A 251 -7.21 -11.55 -41.19
CA VAL A 251 -6.02 -10.71 -41.27
C VAL A 251 -4.86 -11.44 -40.59
N MET A 252 -3.74 -11.60 -41.30
CA MET A 252 -2.49 -12.04 -40.66
C MET A 252 -2.03 -10.91 -39.74
N PRO A 253 -2.01 -11.11 -38.42
CA PRO A 253 -1.66 -10.03 -37.51
C PRO A 253 -0.19 -9.70 -37.65
N GLY A 254 0.15 -8.48 -38.08
CA GLY A 254 1.54 -8.05 -38.23
C GLY A 254 2.37 -8.16 -36.93
N TRP A 255 1.71 -8.22 -35.77
CA TRP A 255 2.30 -8.39 -34.44
C TRP A 255 2.60 -9.85 -34.05
N LEU A 256 2.13 -10.85 -34.81
CA LEU A 256 2.59 -12.25 -34.67
C LEU A 256 4.01 -12.43 -35.20
N ILE A 257 4.44 -11.52 -36.06
CA ILE A 257 5.86 -11.28 -36.32
C ILE A 257 6.31 -10.43 -35.13
N GLY A 258 6.65 -11.10 -34.02
CA GLY A 258 7.20 -10.42 -32.85
C GLY A 258 8.39 -9.54 -33.26
N PRO A 259 8.85 -8.60 -32.41
CA PRO A 259 10.09 -7.89 -32.69
C PRO A 259 11.11 -8.98 -32.98
N ALA A 260 11.63 -9.02 -34.20
CA ALA A 260 12.71 -9.93 -34.53
C ALA A 260 13.70 -9.80 -33.38
N ARG A 261 14.13 -10.91 -32.77
CA ARG A 261 15.36 -10.95 -31.99
C ARG A 261 16.46 -10.54 -32.95
N ARG A 262 16.56 -9.23 -33.22
CA ARG A 262 17.34 -8.65 -34.29
C ARG A 262 18.74 -8.55 -33.71
N GLY A 263 19.45 -9.67 -33.82
CA GLY A 263 20.87 -9.79 -33.52
C GLY A 263 21.23 -9.55 -32.06
N THR A 264 21.54 -10.64 -31.35
CA THR A 264 22.65 -10.59 -30.39
C THR A 264 23.87 -10.01 -31.10
N ILE A 265 24.09 -8.70 -30.98
CA ILE A 265 25.41 -8.14 -31.16
C ILE A 265 26.22 -8.70 -29.99
N LYS A 266 27.05 -9.70 -30.29
CA LYS A 266 28.16 -10.10 -29.44
C LYS A 266 29.02 -8.85 -29.21
N ALA A 267 28.80 -8.17 -28.09
CA ALA A 267 29.79 -7.26 -27.54
C ALA A 267 30.68 -8.09 -26.61
N GLU A 268 31.72 -8.70 -27.18
CA GLU A 268 32.88 -9.16 -26.43
C GLU A 268 33.65 -7.92 -25.97
N HIS A 269 33.62 -7.58 -24.67
CA HIS A 269 34.73 -7.02 -23.85
C HIS A 269 34.23 -6.42 -22.51
N PRO A 270 35.09 -6.30 -21.47
CA PRO A 270 34.77 -6.77 -20.13
C PRO A 270 34.68 -5.65 -19.08
N ALA A 271 34.28 -6.08 -17.87
CA ALA A 271 34.62 -5.50 -16.58
C ALA A 271 33.98 -4.15 -16.17
N VAL A 272 32.83 -4.26 -15.49
CA VAL A 272 32.53 -3.78 -14.12
C VAL A 272 32.66 -2.27 -13.79
N ALA A 273 33.14 -1.39 -14.67
CA ALA A 273 33.17 0.06 -14.44
C ALA A 273 32.04 0.86 -15.14
N ALA A 274 31.27 0.23 -16.03
CA ALA A 274 30.24 0.90 -16.85
C ALA A 274 28.82 0.91 -16.25
N LEU A 275 28.64 0.43 -15.00
CA LEU A 275 27.32 0.31 -14.37
C LEU A 275 26.78 1.64 -13.80
N GLU A 276 27.62 2.67 -13.67
CA GLU A 276 27.19 3.99 -13.18
C GLU A 276 26.88 4.98 -14.32
N SER A 277 27.40 4.77 -15.53
CA SER A 277 27.11 5.63 -16.70
C SER A 277 25.95 5.12 -17.58
N ALA A 278 25.44 3.91 -17.33
CA ALA A 278 24.32 3.34 -18.08
C ALA A 278 22.93 3.80 -17.57
N ASP A 279 22.86 4.47 -16.42
CA ASP A 279 21.60 4.96 -15.83
C ASP A 279 20.96 6.10 -16.66
N GLU A 280 21.72 6.78 -17.54
CA GLU A 280 21.23 7.88 -18.40
C GLU A 280 20.90 7.44 -19.85
N GLN A 281 21.32 6.24 -20.28
CA GLN A 281 21.30 5.82 -21.69
C GLN A 281 20.38 4.64 -22.02
N ILE A 282 19.51 4.19 -21.11
CA ILE A 282 18.28 3.48 -21.51
C ILE A 282 17.21 4.53 -21.87
N THR A 283 17.60 5.51 -22.67
CA THR A 283 16.76 6.56 -23.23
C THR A 283 16.25 6.06 -24.58
N THR A 284 14.97 5.67 -24.62
CA THR A 284 14.03 5.88 -25.74
C THR A 284 14.32 5.21 -27.09
N GLY A 285 15.54 4.71 -27.37
CA GLY A 285 15.96 4.18 -28.67
C GLY A 285 15.40 2.79 -29.02
N LEU A 286 14.69 2.13 -28.10
CA LEU A 286 14.10 0.80 -28.34
C LEU A 286 12.66 0.87 -28.88
N LEU A 287 12.00 2.04 -28.88
CA LEU A 287 10.59 2.19 -29.29
C LEU A 287 10.44 3.17 -30.47
N TYR A 288 11.14 2.92 -31.57
CA TYR A 288 10.80 3.55 -32.85
C TYR A 288 9.45 3.01 -33.35
N GLY A 289 8.51 3.90 -33.67
CA GLY A 289 7.20 3.54 -34.23
C GLY A 289 5.98 3.83 -33.35
N ILE A 290 6.09 4.75 -32.39
CA ILE A 290 4.89 5.32 -31.74
C ILE A 290 4.14 6.16 -32.79
N ASP A 291 2.84 5.91 -32.91
CA ASP A 291 1.94 6.62 -33.81
C ASP A 291 1.91 8.11 -33.42
N PRO A 292 2.09 9.05 -34.37
CA PRO A 292 2.07 10.48 -34.10
C PRO A 292 0.84 10.97 -33.35
N GLU A 293 -0.31 10.28 -33.42
CA GLU A 293 -1.51 10.68 -32.70
C GLU A 293 -1.34 10.65 -31.17
N PHE A 294 -0.47 9.76 -30.66
CA PHE A 294 -0.11 9.69 -29.24
C PHE A 294 0.93 10.72 -28.81
N LEU A 295 1.47 11.50 -29.75
CA LEU A 295 2.49 12.51 -29.51
C LEU A 295 1.90 13.91 -29.62
N ASP A 296 2.37 14.83 -28.79
CA ASP A 296 2.08 16.26 -28.88
C ASP A 296 2.85 16.92 -30.04
N ASP A 297 2.63 18.22 -30.25
CA ASP A 297 3.30 19.00 -31.30
C ASP A 297 4.84 19.05 -31.12
N ARG A 298 5.35 18.65 -29.95
CA ARG A 298 6.78 18.61 -29.61
C ARG A 298 7.37 17.20 -29.77
N GLY A 299 6.58 16.22 -30.15
CA GLY A 299 6.99 14.83 -30.27
C GLY A 299 7.11 14.10 -28.92
N LEU A 300 6.56 14.67 -27.84
CA LEU A 300 6.46 14.04 -26.52
C LEU A 300 5.14 13.29 -26.41
N LEU A 301 5.07 12.29 -25.52
CA LEU A 301 3.80 11.61 -25.25
C LEU A 301 2.77 12.61 -24.70
N LYS A 302 1.56 12.56 -25.23
CA LYS A 302 0.42 13.29 -24.68
C LYS A 302 0.14 12.86 -23.24
N GLU A 303 -0.66 13.66 -22.55
CA GLU A 303 -1.15 13.30 -21.23
C GLU A 303 -1.92 11.99 -21.27
N TRP A 304 -1.87 11.25 -20.16
CA TRP A 304 -2.48 9.91 -20.12
C TRP A 304 -3.99 9.93 -20.38
N SER A 305 -4.69 11.01 -20.00
CA SER A 305 -6.11 11.19 -20.34
C SER A 305 -6.32 11.17 -21.86
N ASP A 306 -5.48 11.88 -22.60
CA ASP A 306 -5.59 11.97 -24.06
C ASP A 306 -5.23 10.63 -24.71
N ILE A 307 -4.18 9.96 -24.21
CA ILE A 307 -3.81 8.62 -24.66
C ILE A 307 -4.97 7.63 -24.43
N ALA A 308 -5.57 7.66 -23.24
CA ALA A 308 -6.71 6.80 -22.90
C ALA A 308 -7.93 7.10 -23.78
N ASP A 309 -8.19 8.37 -24.07
CA ASP A 309 -9.29 8.79 -24.95
C ASP A 309 -9.04 8.38 -26.40
N ILE A 310 -7.80 8.49 -26.90
CA ILE A 310 -7.40 7.96 -28.22
C ILE A 310 -7.63 6.44 -28.27
N ILE A 311 -7.21 5.71 -27.23
CA ILE A 311 -7.43 4.25 -27.15
C ILE A 311 -8.93 3.93 -27.15
N ARG A 312 -9.73 4.64 -26.34
CA ARG A 312 -11.18 4.45 -26.25
C ARG A 312 -11.89 4.78 -27.57
N ALA A 313 -11.49 5.87 -28.22
CA ALA A 313 -12.05 6.28 -29.52
C ALA A 313 -11.69 5.32 -30.65
N ARG A 314 -10.47 4.76 -30.64
CA ARG A 314 -10.00 3.82 -31.67
C ARG A 314 -10.57 2.41 -31.51
N PHE A 315 -10.78 1.95 -30.27
CA PHE A 315 -11.04 0.54 -30.00
C PHE A 315 -12.35 0.25 -29.24
N GLY A 316 -13.15 1.28 -28.97
CA GLY A 316 -14.43 1.18 -28.27
C GLY A 316 -14.30 1.35 -26.76
N ALA A 317 -15.42 1.64 -26.09
CA ALA A 317 -15.46 1.65 -24.64
C ALA A 317 -15.28 0.21 -24.13
N VAL A 318 -14.17 -0.04 -23.44
CA VAL A 318 -14.12 -1.13 -22.46
C VAL A 318 -15.03 -0.65 -21.34
N GLU A 319 -16.21 -1.24 -21.21
CA GLU A 319 -16.98 -1.10 -19.98
C GLU A 319 -16.08 -1.65 -18.87
N ASP A 320 -15.60 -0.78 -18.00
CA ASP A 320 -14.96 -1.18 -16.76
C ASP A 320 -16.01 -1.97 -15.96
N GLU A 321 -15.99 -3.30 -16.08
CA GLU A 321 -16.65 -4.19 -15.11
C GLU A 321 -15.92 -4.04 -13.76
N ALA A 322 -16.26 -2.98 -13.06
CA ALA A 322 -16.11 -2.85 -11.63
C ALA A 322 -17.50 -3.05 -11.00
N ALA A 323 -17.87 -4.31 -10.78
CA ALA A 323 -18.88 -4.73 -9.81
C ALA A 323 -18.42 -6.05 -9.15
#